data_AF-A0A9D1W8J0-F1
#
_entry.id   AF-A0A9D1W8J0-F1
#
_cell.length_a   1.000
_cell.length_b   1.000
_cell.length_c   1.000
_cell.angle_alpha   90.00
_cell.angle_beta   90.00
_cell.angle_gamma   90.00
#
_symmetry.space_group_name_H-M   'P 1'
#
loop_
_entity.id
_entity.type
_entity.pdbx_description
1 polymer ?
#
loop_
_entity_poly.entity_id
_entity_poly.type
_entity_poly.pdbx_seq_one_letter_code
_entity_poly.pdbx_strand_id
1 'polypeptide(L)'
;MSKSNPIFSSTVGKKLVMSLTGLFLCLFLIVHLIGNLQLFYNDAGYAFNKYAVFMTTFPPIKIVSYLLYASVIIHALYALILTRKNKAARPIGYKVYDGNAGSKWNSRNMGILGTIVLVFLVTHMQNFWYQYHWGEVPYIEYTKDLATGEISHQEISASDFHEFTSYVENGKEITKAKDLYRQVEFAFENIGLVVLYIIAMGAL
;
A
#
# COMPACT_ATOMS: atom_id res chain seq x y z
N MET A 1 -31.18 21.35 29.05
CA MET A 1 -30.77 19.99 28.65
C MET A 1 -29.75 20.10 27.53
N SER A 2 -28.46 19.93 27.84
CA SER A 2 -27.38 19.98 26.84
C SER A 2 -27.48 18.74 25.97
N LYS A 3 -27.84 18.90 24.69
CA LYS A 3 -27.77 17.81 23.71
C LYS A 3 -26.29 17.55 23.45
N SER A 4 -25.73 16.54 24.09
CA SER A 4 -24.45 15.97 23.71
C SER A 4 -24.60 15.39 22.29
N ASN A 5 -24.33 16.20 21.28
CA ASN A 5 -24.19 15.69 19.92
C ASN A 5 -23.05 14.66 19.98
N PRO A 6 -23.28 13.39 19.60
CA PRO A 6 -22.23 12.38 19.66
C PRO A 6 -21.01 12.94 18.95
N ILE A 7 -19.85 12.90 19.61
CA ILE A 7 -18.62 13.60 19.20
C ILE A 7 -18.28 13.29 17.73
N PHE A 8 -18.62 12.09 17.26
CA PHE A 8 -18.45 11.58 15.89
C PHE A 8 -19.46 12.11 14.84
N SER A 9 -20.59 12.69 15.25
CA SER A 9 -21.59 13.29 14.33
C SER A 9 -21.36 14.79 14.10
N SER A 10 -20.60 15.44 14.98
CA SER A 10 -20.28 16.87 14.90
C SER A 10 -19.36 17.20 13.70
N THR A 11 -19.46 18.42 13.18
CA THR A 11 -18.58 18.93 12.11
C THR A 11 -17.10 18.89 12.51
N VAL A 12 -16.80 19.09 13.79
CA VAL A 12 -15.44 19.03 14.35
C VAL A 12 -14.93 17.59 14.36
N GLY A 13 -15.73 16.63 14.85
CA GLY A 13 -15.36 15.21 14.88
C GLY A 13 -15.07 14.65 13.48
N LYS A 14 -15.85 15.04 12.47
CA LYS A 14 -15.63 14.60 11.08
C LYS A 14 -14.29 15.12 10.51
N LYS A 15 -13.91 16.35 10.83
CA LYS A 15 -12.61 16.91 10.43
C LYS A 15 -11.45 16.19 11.12
N LEU A 16 -11.58 15.91 12.42
CA LEU A 16 -10.57 15.17 13.18
C LEU A 16 -10.36 13.75 12.65
N VAL A 17 -11.45 13.01 12.40
CA VAL A 17 -11.36 11.66 11.81
C VAL A 17 -10.70 11.71 10.45
N MET A 18 -11.06 12.66 9.59
CA MET A 18 -10.47 12.82 8.26
C MET A 18 -8.97 13.15 8.33
N SER A 19 -8.55 14.04 9.23
CA SER A 19 -7.14 14.41 9.39
C SER A 19 -6.30 13.30 10.02
N LEU A 20 -6.82 12.61 11.03
CA LEU A 20 -6.10 11.52 11.71
C LEU A 20 -5.91 10.32 10.79
N THR A 21 -6.95 9.92 10.06
CA THR A 21 -6.84 8.84 9.07
C THR A 21 -5.88 9.23 7.94
N GLY A 22 -5.96 10.46 7.44
CA GLY A 22 -5.03 10.96 6.41
C GLY A 22 -3.57 10.96 6.88
N LEU A 23 -3.30 11.48 8.09
CA LEU A 23 -1.95 11.48 8.66
C LEU A 23 -1.41 10.05 8.82
N PHE A 24 -2.24 9.13 9.31
CA PHE A 24 -1.86 7.73 9.44
C PHE A 24 -1.54 7.08 8.09
N LEU A 25 -2.33 7.36 7.04
CA LEU A 25 -2.03 6.88 5.68
C LEU A 25 -0.72 7.47 5.15
N CYS A 26 -0.41 8.74 5.41
CA CYS A 26 0.89 9.32 5.04
C CYS A 26 2.06 8.62 5.73
N LEU A 27 1.95 8.31 7.02
CA LEU A 27 2.98 7.54 7.75
C LEU A 27 3.12 6.13 7.19
N PHE A 28 2.01 5.47 6.86
CA PHE A 28 2.03 4.18 6.19
C PHE A 28 2.78 4.24 4.86
N LEU A 29 2.56 5.28 4.03
CA LEU A 29 3.25 5.42 2.76
C LEU A 29 4.78 5.51 2.90
N ILE A 30 5.28 6.13 3.97
CA ILE A 30 6.73 6.18 4.25
C ILE A 30 7.28 4.77 4.51
N VAL A 31 6.63 4.01 5.40
CA VAL A 31 7.04 2.63 5.71
C VAL A 31 6.89 1.72 4.49
N HIS A 32 5.80 1.89 3.74
CA HIS A 32 5.55 1.17 2.50
C HIS A 32 6.65 1.43 1.48
N LEU A 33 7.06 2.69 1.28
CA LEU A 33 8.16 3.02 0.40
C LEU A 33 9.47 2.38 0.87
N ILE A 34 9.79 2.43 2.17
CA ILE A 34 11.00 1.79 2.73
C ILE A 34 11.04 0.30 2.42
N GLY A 35 9.92 -0.41 2.57
CA GLY A 35 9.82 -1.83 2.19
C GLY A 35 10.05 -2.05 0.69
N ASN A 36 9.46 -1.21 -0.17
CA ASN A 36 9.64 -1.30 -1.62
C ASN A 36 11.05 -0.93 -2.07
N LEU A 37 11.80 -0.11 -1.33
CA LEU A 37 13.20 0.19 -1.66
C LEU A 37 14.06 -1.09 -1.70
N GLN A 38 13.64 -2.15 -1.01
CA GLN A 38 14.35 -3.42 -1.04
C GLN A 38 14.28 -4.13 -2.40
N LEU A 39 13.32 -3.77 -3.27
CA LEU A 39 13.26 -4.27 -4.65
C LEU A 39 14.49 -3.87 -5.47
N PHE A 40 15.20 -2.82 -5.06
CA PHE A 40 16.41 -2.34 -5.75
C PHE A 40 17.69 -3.03 -5.27
N TYR A 41 17.61 -3.96 -4.31
CA TYR A 41 18.76 -4.79 -3.96
C TYR A 41 19.01 -5.84 -5.06
N ASN A 42 20.28 -6.03 -5.40
CA ASN A 42 20.71 -7.03 -6.38
C ASN A 42 20.86 -8.41 -5.71
N ASP A 43 19.80 -8.90 -5.07
CA ASP A 43 19.78 -10.15 -4.30
C ASP A 43 18.66 -11.11 -4.75
N ALA A 44 18.19 -10.97 -5.99
CA ALA A 44 17.08 -11.74 -6.57
C ALA A 44 15.80 -11.72 -5.72
N GLY A 45 15.56 -10.61 -4.99
CA GLY A 45 14.37 -10.41 -4.17
C GLY A 45 14.45 -11.01 -2.77
N TYR A 46 15.62 -11.53 -2.35
CA TYR A 46 15.80 -12.14 -1.03
C TYR A 46 15.38 -11.21 0.11
N ALA A 47 15.92 -9.98 0.16
CA ALA A 47 15.58 -9.01 1.19
C ALA A 47 14.09 -8.66 1.17
N PHE A 48 13.54 -8.41 -0.02
CA PHE A 48 12.15 -8.03 -0.20
C PHE A 48 11.18 -9.13 0.26
N ASN A 49 11.39 -10.38 -0.17
CA ASN A 49 10.55 -11.51 0.23
C ASN A 49 10.66 -11.81 1.73
N LYS A 50 11.87 -11.73 2.31
CA LYS A 50 12.07 -11.86 3.77
C LYS A 50 11.34 -10.76 4.54
N TYR A 51 11.36 -9.53 4.04
CA TYR A 51 10.62 -8.42 4.64
C TYR A 51 9.10 -8.56 4.47
N ALA A 52 8.61 -9.00 3.30
CA ALA A 52 7.19 -9.26 3.08
C ALA A 52 6.65 -10.31 4.07
N VAL A 53 7.42 -11.35 4.34
CA VAL A 53 7.11 -12.34 5.39
C VAL A 53 7.10 -11.71 6.77
N PHE A 54 8.13 -10.92 7.13
CA PHE A 54 8.17 -10.23 8.43
C PHE A 54 6.93 -9.35 8.66
N MET A 55 6.54 -8.58 7.64
CA MET A 55 5.37 -7.70 7.69
C MET A 55 4.05 -8.47 7.80
N THR A 56 3.99 -9.72 7.32
CA THR A 56 2.78 -10.54 7.33
C THR A 56 2.72 -11.52 8.49
N THR A 57 3.81 -11.78 9.20
CA THR A 57 3.87 -12.74 10.31
C THR A 57 3.96 -12.08 11.67
N PHE A 58 4.63 -10.93 11.80
CA PHE A 58 4.87 -10.29 13.09
C PHE A 58 3.56 -9.76 13.73
N PRO A 59 3.16 -10.23 14.93
CA PRO A 59 1.83 -9.94 15.48
C PRO A 59 1.51 -8.44 15.68
N PRO A 60 2.43 -7.58 16.15
CA PRO A 60 2.14 -6.14 16.25
C PRO A 60 1.81 -5.51 14.89
N ILE A 61 2.51 -5.92 13.82
CA ILE A 61 2.27 -5.41 12.48
C ILE A 61 0.93 -5.92 11.94
N LYS A 62 0.53 -7.15 12.26
CA LYS A 62 -0.82 -7.65 11.93
C LYS A 62 -1.93 -6.80 12.55
N ILE A 63 -1.76 -6.36 13.80
CA ILE A 63 -2.76 -5.48 14.44
C ILE A 63 -2.82 -4.14 13.70
N VAL A 64 -1.65 -3.57 13.37
CA VAL A 64 -1.56 -2.32 12.62
C VAL A 64 -2.13 -2.45 11.20
N SER A 65 -2.01 -3.62 10.55
CA SER A 65 -2.57 -3.82 9.21
C SER A 65 -4.10 -3.83 9.21
N TYR A 66 -4.75 -4.39 10.23
CA TYR A 66 -6.20 -4.25 10.38
C TYR A 66 -6.63 -2.79 10.60
N LEU A 67 -5.86 -2.03 11.39
CA LEU A 67 -6.08 -0.60 11.57
C LEU A 67 -5.89 0.17 10.25
N LEU A 68 -4.92 -0.21 9.43
CA LEU A 68 -4.71 0.30 8.08
C LEU A 68 -5.92 0.08 7.19
N TYR A 69 -6.42 -1.16 7.10
CA TYR A 69 -7.61 -1.44 6.29
C TYR A 69 -8.81 -0.61 6.73
N ALA A 70 -9.06 -0.52 8.05
CA ALA A 70 -10.12 0.32 8.58
C ALA A 70 -9.92 1.81 8.23
N SER A 71 -8.69 2.31 8.37
CA SER A 71 -8.36 3.71 8.08
C SER A 71 -8.53 4.06 6.61
N VAL A 72 -8.09 3.20 5.69
CA VAL A 72 -8.29 3.36 4.24
C VAL A 72 -9.78 3.47 3.91
N ILE A 73 -10.60 2.55 4.43
CA ILE A 73 -12.04 2.52 4.16
C ILE A 73 -12.72 3.78 4.71
N ILE A 74 -12.46 4.12 5.99
CA ILE A 74 -13.05 5.30 6.63
C ILE A 74 -12.64 6.58 5.89
N HIS A 75 -11.36 6.71 5.55
CA HIS A 75 -10.82 7.86 4.83
C HIS A 75 -11.46 8.03 3.45
N ALA A 76 -11.50 6.96 2.65
CA ALA A 76 -12.09 6.98 1.32
C ALA A 76 -13.59 7.33 1.35
N LEU A 77 -14.36 6.74 2.26
CA LEU A 77 -15.79 7.02 2.41
C LEU A 77 -16.03 8.49 2.81
N TYR A 78 -15.30 9.00 3.81
CA TYR A 78 -15.42 10.39 4.23
C TYR A 78 -14.99 11.37 3.13
N ALA A 79 -13.90 11.07 2.42
CA ALA A 79 -13.43 11.86 1.29
C ALA A 79 -14.49 11.93 0.18
N LEU A 80 -15.13 10.80 -0.17
CA LEU A 80 -16.19 10.75 -1.18
C LEU A 80 -17.45 11.51 -0.75
N ILE A 81 -17.88 11.34 0.51
CA ILE A 81 -19.04 12.05 1.07
C ILE A 81 -18.78 13.57 1.06
N LEU A 82 -17.60 13.99 1.51
CA LEU A 82 -17.24 15.41 1.56
C LEU A 82 -17.11 16.01 0.16
N THR A 83 -16.52 15.27 -0.79
CA THR A 83 -16.42 15.69 -2.19
C THR A 83 -17.81 15.89 -2.81
N ARG A 84 -18.74 14.95 -2.60
CA ARG A 84 -20.13 15.09 -3.07
C ARG A 84 -20.86 16.26 -2.42
N LYS A 85 -20.73 16.44 -1.11
CA LYS A 85 -21.34 17.57 -0.39
C LYS A 85 -20.79 18.92 -0.86
N ASN A 86 -19.48 19.03 -1.04
CA ASN A 86 -18.84 20.24 -1.53
C ASN A 86 -19.27 20.58 -2.96
N LYS A 87 -19.47 19.58 -3.81
CA LYS A 87 -20.00 19.76 -5.17
C LYS A 87 -21.47 20.19 -5.15
N ALA A 88 -22.30 19.56 -4.33
CA ALA A 88 -23.73 19.91 -4.21
C ALA A 88 -23.96 21.30 -3.59
N ALA A 89 -23.09 21.72 -2.67
CA ALA A 89 -23.13 23.07 -2.08
C ALA A 89 -22.66 24.17 -3.04
N ARG A 90 -22.22 23.84 -4.26
CA ARG A 90 -21.69 24.78 -5.27
C ARG A 90 -22.46 24.65 -6.60
N PRO A 91 -23.70 25.19 -6.67
CA PRO A 91 -24.52 25.14 -7.89
C PRO A 91 -24.05 26.06 -9.03
N ILE A 92 -23.26 27.10 -8.73
CA ILE A 92 -22.67 28.01 -9.73
C ILE A 92 -21.14 27.92 -9.61
N GLY A 93 -20.46 27.58 -10.71
CA GLY A 93 -18.99 27.50 -10.76
C GLY A 93 -18.34 28.88 -10.63
N TYR A 94 -17.05 28.93 -10.26
CA TYR A 94 -16.31 30.18 -10.19
C TYR A 94 -16.24 30.86 -11.57
N LYS A 95 -16.69 32.12 -11.65
CA LYS A 95 -16.74 32.93 -12.88
C LYS A 95 -15.39 33.56 -13.25
N VAL A 96 -14.45 33.64 -12.29
CA VAL A 96 -13.11 34.20 -12.46
C VAL A 96 -12.10 33.27 -11.78
N TYR A 97 -11.09 32.85 -12.53
CA TYR A 97 -9.97 32.07 -12.03
C TYR A 97 -8.84 33.00 -11.63
N ASP A 98 -8.85 33.45 -10.38
CA ASP A 98 -7.73 34.24 -9.86
C ASP A 98 -6.56 33.29 -9.55
N GLY A 99 -5.59 33.23 -10.46
CA GLY A 99 -4.47 32.29 -10.40
C GLY A 99 -3.54 32.45 -9.19
N ASN A 100 -3.67 33.56 -8.45
CA ASN A 100 -2.71 33.98 -7.43
C ASN A 100 -3.23 33.98 -5.99
N ALA A 101 -4.54 33.88 -5.72
CA ALA A 101 -5.08 34.22 -4.38
C ALA A 101 -5.79 33.09 -3.60
N GLY A 102 -5.87 31.85 -4.09
CA GLY A 102 -6.55 30.82 -3.30
C GLY A 102 -6.40 29.39 -3.80
N SER A 103 -5.60 28.59 -3.07
CA SER A 103 -5.46 27.13 -3.17
C SER A 103 -4.62 26.59 -4.36
N LYS A 104 -3.67 25.68 -4.05
CA LYS A 104 -2.86 24.93 -5.03
C LYS A 104 -3.76 24.10 -5.96
N TRP A 105 -3.35 23.85 -7.20
CA TRP A 105 -4.12 23.07 -8.18
C TRP A 105 -4.54 21.69 -7.63
N ASN A 106 -3.66 21.00 -6.89
CA ASN A 106 -3.97 19.73 -6.23
C ASN A 106 -5.13 19.86 -5.23
N SER A 107 -5.16 20.94 -4.45
CA SER A 107 -6.22 21.19 -3.47
C SER A 107 -7.57 21.50 -4.14
N ARG A 108 -7.55 22.04 -5.37
CA ARG A 108 -8.76 22.29 -6.17
C ARG A 108 -9.30 21.02 -6.82
N ASN A 109 -8.42 20.10 -7.21
CA ASN A 109 -8.79 18.86 -7.88
C ASN A 109 -8.79 17.61 -6.98
N MET A 110 -8.79 17.76 -5.64
CA MET A 110 -8.68 16.64 -4.70
C MET A 110 -9.70 15.52 -4.92
N GLY A 111 -10.92 15.85 -5.38
CA GLY A 111 -11.92 14.83 -5.68
C GLY A 111 -11.55 13.94 -6.87
N ILE A 112 -10.95 14.53 -7.92
CA ILE A 112 -10.48 13.81 -9.11
C ILE A 112 -9.21 13.04 -8.76
N LEU A 113 -8.23 13.70 -8.15
CA LEU A 113 -6.97 13.07 -7.74
C LEU A 113 -7.22 11.90 -6.78
N GLY A 114 -8.10 12.06 -5.80
CA GLY A 114 -8.50 10.97 -4.91
C GLY A 114 -9.21 9.82 -5.62
N THR A 115 -9.95 10.08 -6.71
CA THR A 115 -10.56 9.01 -7.52
C THR A 115 -9.51 8.23 -8.29
N ILE A 116 -8.50 8.91 -8.86
CA ILE A 116 -7.36 8.27 -9.52
C ILE A 116 -6.61 7.38 -8.53
N VAL A 117 -6.30 7.90 -7.34
CA VAL A 117 -5.64 7.14 -6.26
C VAL A 117 -6.49 5.95 -5.81
N LEU A 118 -7.82 6.08 -5.77
CA LEU A 118 -8.71 4.97 -5.41
C LEU A 118 -8.67 3.84 -6.45
N VAL A 119 -8.67 4.17 -7.75
CA VAL A 119 -8.53 3.16 -8.82
C VAL A 119 -7.18 2.45 -8.71
N PHE A 120 -6.10 3.23 -8.57
CA PHE A 120 -4.76 2.70 -8.32
C PHE A 120 -4.73 1.76 -7.12
N LEU A 121 -5.32 2.16 -5.99
CA LEU A 121 -5.33 1.38 -4.76
C LEU A 121 -6.05 0.04 -4.95
N VAL A 122 -7.22 0.02 -5.59
CA VAL A 122 -7.96 -1.23 -5.86
C VAL A 122 -7.11 -2.17 -6.72
N THR A 123 -6.53 -1.66 -7.81
CA THR A 123 -5.66 -2.45 -8.68
C THR A 123 -4.40 -2.93 -7.95
N HIS A 124 -3.79 -2.09 -7.12
CA HIS A 124 -2.62 -2.43 -6.31
C HIS A 124 -2.93 -3.54 -5.30
N MET A 125 -4.07 -3.45 -4.61
CA MET A 125 -4.51 -4.48 -3.65
C MET A 125 -4.82 -5.81 -4.35
N GLN A 126 -5.40 -5.78 -5.56
CA GLN A 126 -5.68 -6.99 -6.31
C GLN A 126 -4.40 -7.68 -6.83
N ASN A 127 -3.42 -6.92 -7.32
CA ASN A 127 -2.22 -7.51 -7.92
C ASN A 127 -1.19 -8.02 -6.91
N PHE A 128 -1.14 -7.46 -5.70
CA PHE A 128 -0.12 -7.84 -4.72
C PHE A 128 -0.71 -8.44 -3.46
N TRP A 129 -1.61 -7.72 -2.79
CA TRP A 129 -2.15 -8.18 -1.52
C TRP A 129 -3.01 -9.43 -1.68
N TYR A 130 -3.93 -9.43 -2.66
CA TYR A 130 -4.77 -10.60 -2.93
C TYR A 130 -3.94 -11.78 -3.40
N GLN A 131 -2.98 -11.56 -4.32
CA GLN A 131 -2.12 -12.63 -4.83
C GLN A 131 -1.27 -13.26 -3.73
N TYR A 132 -0.72 -12.47 -2.81
CA TYR A 132 0.06 -12.98 -1.70
C TYR A 132 -0.74 -13.87 -0.73
N HIS A 133 -2.01 -13.51 -0.47
CA HIS A 133 -2.85 -14.21 0.50
C HIS A 133 -3.58 -15.42 -0.09
N TRP A 134 -4.16 -15.27 -1.28
CA TRP A 134 -5.03 -16.28 -1.90
C TRP A 134 -4.65 -16.65 -3.34
N GLY A 135 -3.72 -15.93 -3.95
CA GLY A 135 -3.30 -16.21 -5.31
C GLY A 135 -2.24 -17.29 -5.42
N GLU A 136 -1.93 -17.60 -6.67
CA GLU A 136 -0.90 -18.53 -7.09
C GLU A 136 0.39 -17.74 -7.33
N VAL A 137 1.12 -17.45 -6.25
CA VAL A 137 2.47 -16.91 -6.33
C VAL A 137 3.47 -18.05 -6.35
N PRO A 138 4.51 -18.02 -7.20
CA PRO A 138 5.59 -18.99 -7.17
C PRO A 138 6.26 -19.06 -5.80
N TYR A 139 6.98 -20.14 -5.55
CA TYR A 139 7.73 -20.32 -4.32
C TYR A 139 9.23 -20.35 -4.65
N ILE A 140 10.02 -19.75 -3.77
CA ILE A 140 11.45 -19.62 -3.97
C ILE A 140 12.20 -20.07 -2.72
N GLU A 141 13.27 -20.81 -2.94
CA GLU A 141 14.27 -21.13 -1.92
C GLU A 141 15.52 -20.30 -2.20
N TYR A 142 15.98 -19.58 -1.18
CA TYR A 142 17.24 -18.86 -1.17
C TYR A 142 18.24 -19.63 -0.32
N THR A 143 19.47 -19.77 -0.81
CA THR A 143 20.60 -20.29 -0.06
C THR A 143 21.65 -19.18 0.02
N LYS A 144 21.87 -18.65 1.22
CA LYS A 144 22.88 -17.63 1.50
C LYS A 144 24.06 -18.24 2.20
N ASP A 145 25.25 -18.16 1.60
CA ASP A 145 26.49 -18.56 2.24
C ASP A 145 26.87 -17.53 3.32
N LEU A 146 27.03 -17.96 4.58
CA LEU A 146 27.32 -17.05 5.69
C LEU A 146 28.78 -16.59 5.72
N ALA A 147 29.69 -17.29 5.02
CA ALA A 147 31.09 -16.92 4.96
C ALA A 147 31.36 -15.93 3.83
N THR A 148 30.75 -16.10 2.66
CA THR A 148 30.97 -15.23 1.49
C THR A 148 29.88 -14.18 1.29
N GLY A 149 28.69 -14.41 1.84
CA GLY A 149 27.51 -13.57 1.62
C GLY A 149 26.82 -13.80 0.27
N GLU A 150 27.30 -14.75 -0.55
CA GLU A 150 26.69 -15.09 -1.83
C GLU A 150 25.29 -15.70 -1.62
N ILE A 151 24.35 -15.30 -2.46
CA ILE A 151 22.96 -15.76 -2.43
C ILE A 151 22.69 -16.50 -3.73
N SER A 152 22.39 -17.80 -3.65
CA SER A 152 21.78 -18.55 -4.74
C SER A 152 20.29 -18.73 -4.49
N HIS A 153 19.54 -18.99 -5.56
CA HIS A 153 18.09 -19.19 -5.48
C HIS A 153 17.64 -20.29 -6.43
N GLN A 154 16.55 -20.95 -6.07
CA GLN A 154 15.86 -21.92 -6.91
C GLN A 154 14.35 -21.82 -6.72
N GLU A 155 13.59 -21.90 -7.81
CA GLU A 155 12.13 -22.01 -7.76
C GLU A 155 11.76 -23.41 -7.25
N ILE A 156 10.79 -23.47 -6.34
CA ILE A 156 10.33 -24.73 -5.73
C ILE A 156 8.85 -24.98 -6.04
N SER A 157 8.47 -26.25 -6.12
CA SER A 157 7.09 -26.65 -6.34
C SER A 157 6.20 -26.30 -5.13
N ALA A 158 4.91 -26.05 -5.38
CA ALA A 158 3.91 -25.87 -4.33
C ALA A 158 3.82 -27.05 -3.36
N SER A 159 4.18 -28.27 -3.80
CA SER A 159 4.26 -29.46 -2.94
C SER A 159 5.32 -29.35 -1.85
N ASP A 160 6.38 -28.58 -2.09
CA ASP A 160 7.58 -28.54 -1.26
C ASP A 160 7.58 -27.32 -0.32
N PHE A 161 6.54 -26.48 -0.42
CA PHE A 161 6.32 -25.31 0.42
C PHE A 161 5.05 -25.49 1.26
N HIS A 162 5.23 -25.56 2.59
CA HIS A 162 4.12 -25.55 3.54
C HIS A 162 3.99 -24.20 4.25
N GLU A 163 5.11 -23.63 4.65
CA GLU A 163 5.18 -22.34 5.34
C GLU A 163 6.56 -21.70 5.12
N PHE A 164 6.66 -20.42 5.51
CA PHE A 164 7.95 -19.76 5.55
C PHE A 164 8.89 -20.51 6.51
N THR A 165 10.06 -20.89 6.01
CA THR A 165 11.10 -21.54 6.82
C THR A 165 12.43 -20.84 6.60
N SER A 166 13.18 -20.65 7.67
CA SER A 166 14.52 -20.07 7.64
C SER A 166 15.38 -20.82 8.65
N TYR A 167 16.41 -21.52 8.19
CA TYR A 167 17.29 -22.30 9.04
C TYR A 167 18.72 -22.24 8.52
N VAL A 168 19.68 -22.54 9.40
CA VAL A 168 21.11 -22.58 9.06
C VAL A 168 21.57 -24.01 9.06
N GLU A 169 22.15 -24.45 7.94
CA GLU A 169 22.71 -25.78 7.77
C GLU A 169 24.09 -25.66 7.11
N ASN A 170 25.11 -26.28 7.72
CA ASN A 170 26.48 -26.29 7.19
C ASN A 170 27.05 -24.90 6.82
N GLY A 171 26.74 -23.87 7.61
CA GLY A 171 27.20 -22.49 7.35
C GLY A 171 26.44 -21.75 6.25
N LYS A 172 25.33 -22.30 5.76
CA LYS A 172 24.44 -21.66 4.79
C LYS A 172 23.06 -21.40 5.42
N GLU A 173 22.53 -20.20 5.24
CA GLU A 173 21.16 -19.84 5.61
C GLU A 173 20.23 -20.21 4.44
N ILE A 174 19.36 -21.19 4.65
CA ILE A 174 18.34 -21.60 3.68
C ILE A 174 17.03 -20.93 4.08
N THR A 175 16.38 -20.23 3.15
CA THR A 175 15.12 -19.52 3.36
C THR A 175 14.12 -19.88 2.27
N LYS A 176 12.97 -20.44 2.63
CA LYS A 176 11.86 -20.69 1.72
C LYS A 176 10.75 -19.68 1.93
N ALA A 177 10.28 -19.04 0.87
CA ALA A 177 9.22 -18.05 0.93
C ALA A 177 8.33 -18.09 -0.32
N LYS A 178 7.15 -17.46 -0.21
CA LYS A 178 6.37 -17.06 -1.38
C LYS A 178 7.14 -15.97 -2.13
N ASP A 179 7.25 -16.11 -3.44
CA ASP A 179 8.00 -15.19 -4.29
C ASP A 179 7.14 -14.00 -4.74
N LEU A 180 6.95 -13.05 -3.81
CA LEU A 180 6.25 -11.81 -4.12
C LEU A 180 7.08 -10.91 -5.06
N TYR A 181 8.41 -11.01 -5.01
CA TYR A 181 9.30 -10.30 -5.93
C TYR A 181 8.98 -10.65 -7.39
N ARG A 182 8.83 -11.94 -7.71
CA ARG A 182 8.45 -12.37 -9.06
C ARG A 182 7.06 -11.88 -9.49
N GLN A 183 6.10 -11.85 -8.57
CA GLN A 183 4.77 -11.27 -8.82
C GLN A 183 4.85 -9.76 -9.13
N VAL A 184 5.78 -9.04 -8.48
CA VAL A 184 6.05 -7.63 -8.80
C VAL A 184 6.59 -7.52 -10.22
N GLU A 185 7.63 -8.26 -10.58
CA GLU A 185 8.19 -8.25 -11.95
C GLU A 185 7.09 -8.50 -13.00
N PHE A 186 6.31 -9.56 -12.82
CA PHE A 186 5.21 -9.91 -13.71
C PHE A 186 4.16 -8.79 -13.84
N ALA A 187 3.77 -8.15 -12.74
CA ALA A 187 2.82 -7.05 -12.78
C ALA A 187 3.35 -5.83 -13.55
N PHE A 188 4.65 -5.54 -13.44
CA PHE A 188 5.29 -4.39 -14.10
C PHE A 188 5.68 -4.65 -15.57
N GLU A 189 5.60 -5.88 -16.07
CA GLU A 189 5.63 -6.15 -17.52
C GLU A 189 4.39 -5.59 -18.24
N ASN A 190 3.27 -5.43 -17.54
CA ASN A 190 2.06 -4.85 -18.10
C ASN A 190 2.16 -3.32 -18.19
N ILE A 191 2.42 -2.82 -19.40
CA ILE A 191 2.55 -1.37 -19.68
C ILE A 191 1.34 -0.56 -19.18
N GLY A 192 0.12 -1.10 -19.29
CA GLY A 192 -1.09 -0.44 -18.82
C GLY A 192 -1.09 -0.22 -17.31
N LEU A 193 -0.61 -1.22 -16.53
CA LEU A 193 -0.43 -1.09 -15.10
C LEU A 193 0.66 -0.07 -14.77
N VAL A 194 1.79 -0.08 -15.48
CA VAL A 194 2.87 0.91 -15.27
C VAL A 194 2.36 2.33 -15.48
N VAL A 195 1.62 2.58 -16.57
CA VAL A 195 1.04 3.90 -16.87
C VAL A 195 0.07 4.33 -15.77
N LEU A 196 -0.80 3.43 -15.31
CA LEU A 196 -1.71 3.70 -14.19
C LEU A 196 -0.93 4.12 -12.93
N TYR A 197 0.16 3.42 -12.62
CA TYR A 197 0.98 3.70 -11.43
C TYR A 197 1.67 5.06 -11.54
N ILE A 198 2.22 5.41 -12.69
CA ILE A 198 2.83 6.72 -12.94
C ILE A 198 1.80 7.85 -12.77
N ILE A 199 0.61 7.68 -13.35
CA ILE A 199 -0.49 8.66 -13.22
C ILE A 199 -0.90 8.81 -11.75
N ALA A 200 -0.99 7.70 -11.01
CA ALA A 200 -1.35 7.72 -9.60
C ALA A 200 -0.28 8.40 -8.72
N MET A 201 1.01 8.20 -9.02
CA MET A 201 2.11 8.90 -8.34
C MET A 201 2.03 10.41 -8.57
N GLY A 202 1.64 10.86 -9.77
CA GLY A 202 1.39 12.29 -10.04
C GLY A 202 0.15 12.86 -9.33
N ALA A 203 -0.74 12.00 -8.83
CA ALA A 203 -1.98 12.41 -8.15
C ALA A 203 -1.85 12.47 -6.62
N LEU A 204 -0.80 11.90 -6.04
CA LEU A 204 -0.43 11.96 -4.62
C LEU A 204 0.15 13.33 -4.25
#